data_AF-A0A1E5AA36-F1
#
_entry.id   AF-A0A1E5AA36-F1
#
_cell.length_a   1.000
_cell.length_b   1.000
_cell.length_c   1.000
_cell.angle_alpha   90.00
_cell.angle_beta   90.00
_cell.angle_gamma   90.00
#
_symmetry.space_group_name_H-M   'P 1'
#
loop_
_entity.id
_entity.type
_entity.pdbx_description
1 polymer ?
#
loop_
_entity_poly.entity_id
_entity_poly.type
_entity_poly.pdbx_seq_one_letter_code
_entity_poly.pdbx_strand_id
1 'polypeptide(L)'
;MIAAVKMDQHSKLEALESKGLPQKDVIALAGRRAIERFDPKPEFVEKPEADRRPMREGYKSTKRVDTTLLEKLRDKHDPLRVSSDAAMVRGQFEILFWSCLDEVIEELNSKY
;
A
#
# COMPACT_ATOMS: atom_id res chain seq x y z
N MET A 1 -7.52 4.55 -0.17
CA MET A 1 -6.22 3.85 0.04
C MET A 1 -5.45 3.84 -1.27
N ILE A 2 -4.23 4.37 -1.25
CA ILE A 2 -3.39 4.48 -2.43
C ILE A 2 -1.96 4.10 -2.02
N ALA A 3 -1.29 3.26 -2.81
CA ALA A 3 0.10 2.85 -2.56
C ALA A 3 0.87 2.71 -3.89
N ALA A 4 2.08 3.25 -3.94
CA ALA A 4 3.00 3.04 -5.05
C ALA A 4 3.88 1.81 -4.80
N VAL A 5 4.33 1.17 -5.87
CA VAL A 5 5.28 0.06 -5.80
C VAL A 5 6.70 0.61 -5.63
N LYS A 6 7.53 -0.03 -4.80
CA LYS A 6 8.97 0.30 -4.66
C LYS A 6 9.73 -0.11 -5.91
N MET A 7 10.81 0.59 -6.25
CA MET A 7 11.69 0.21 -7.36
C MET A 7 12.18 -1.24 -7.25
N ASP A 8 12.62 -1.67 -6.07
CA ASP A 8 13.07 -3.05 -5.85
C ASP A 8 11.98 -4.10 -6.12
N GLN A 9 10.74 -3.79 -5.75
CA GLN A 9 9.60 -4.67 -5.98
C GLN A 9 9.19 -4.70 -7.45
N HIS A 10 9.37 -3.58 -8.16
CA HIS A 10 9.13 -3.52 -9.60
C HIS A 10 10.06 -4.45 -10.37
N SER A 11 11.35 -4.48 -10.06
CA SER A 11 12.30 -5.41 -10.69
C SER A 11 11.88 -6.88 -10.48
N LYS A 12 11.35 -7.22 -9.30
CA LYS A 12 10.81 -8.57 -9.03
C LYS A 12 9.52 -8.85 -9.82
N LEU A 13 8.68 -7.84 -10.03
CA LEU A 13 7.46 -7.96 -10.84
C LEU A 13 7.77 -8.16 -12.32
N GLU A 14 8.80 -7.48 -12.86
CA GLU A 14 9.28 -7.70 -14.23
C GLU A 14 9.74 -9.15 -14.44
N ALA A 15 10.44 -9.72 -13.45
CA ALA A 15 10.81 -11.14 -13.49
C ALA A 15 9.58 -12.07 -13.53
N LEU A 16 8.52 -11.78 -12.78
CA LEU A 16 7.26 -12.53 -12.86
C LEU A 16 6.52 -12.34 -14.18
N GLU A 17 6.60 -11.15 -14.78
CA GLU A 17 6.02 -10.87 -16.09
C GLU A 17 6.68 -11.70 -17.19
N SER A 18 7.99 -11.91 -17.13
CA SER A 18 8.71 -12.83 -18.03
C SER A 18 8.26 -14.29 -17.90
N LYS A 19 7.70 -14.68 -16.75
CA LYS A 19 7.08 -16.00 -16.52
C LYS A 19 5.60 -16.06 -16.96
N GLY A 20 5.07 -14.97 -17.52
CA GLY A 20 3.70 -14.88 -18.01
C GLY A 20 2.67 -14.39 -16.98
N LEU A 21 3.10 -13.85 -15.83
CA LEU A 21 2.21 -13.28 -14.81
C LEU A 21 2.16 -11.76 -14.94
N PRO A 22 1.03 -11.16 -15.37
CA PRO A 22 0.95 -9.71 -15.57
C PRO A 22 1.17 -8.95 -14.26
N GLN A 23 2.05 -7.94 -14.27
CA GLN A 23 2.38 -7.16 -13.06
C GLN A 23 1.13 -6.57 -12.38
N LYS A 24 0.16 -6.12 -13.20
CA LYS A 24 -1.11 -5.55 -12.73
C LYS A 24 -1.92 -6.52 -11.87
N ASP A 25 -1.93 -7.80 -12.22
CA ASP A 25 -2.70 -8.81 -11.49
C ASP A 25 -2.03 -9.15 -10.15
N VAL A 26 -0.70 -9.20 -10.13
CA VAL A 26 0.09 -9.37 -8.91
C VAL A 26 -0.12 -8.19 -7.95
N ILE A 27 -0.04 -6.96 -8.46
CA ILE A 27 -0.31 -5.73 -7.70
C ILE A 27 -1.75 -5.72 -7.18
N ALA A 28 -2.73 -6.12 -7.99
CA ALA A 28 -4.13 -6.19 -7.58
C ALA A 28 -4.37 -7.26 -6.51
N LEU A 29 -3.70 -8.41 -6.58
CA LEU A 29 -3.76 -9.46 -5.56
C LEU A 29 -3.18 -8.97 -4.23
N ALA A 30 -1.98 -8.38 -4.26
CA ALA A 30 -1.35 -7.78 -3.09
C ALA A 30 -2.20 -6.65 -2.48
N GLY A 31 -2.76 -5.79 -3.33
CA GLY A 31 -3.64 -4.71 -2.91
C GLY A 31 -4.92 -5.20 -2.22
N ARG A 32 -5.55 -6.26 -2.73
CA ARG A 32 -6.72 -6.89 -2.07
C ARG A 32 -6.36 -7.47 -0.71
N ARG A 33 -5.28 -8.25 -0.62
CA ARG A 33 -4.79 -8.80 0.66
C ARG A 33 -4.46 -7.70 1.67
N ALA A 34 -3.80 -6.63 1.20
CA ALA A 34 -3.48 -5.48 2.05
C ALA A 34 -4.77 -4.82 2.56
N ILE A 35 -5.78 -4.59 1.71
CA ILE A 35 -7.06 -4.02 2.12
C ILE A 35 -7.80 -4.91 3.13
N GLU A 36 -7.82 -6.22 2.93
CA GLU A 36 -8.44 -7.18 3.85
C GLU A 36 -7.75 -7.16 5.23
N ARG A 37 -6.42 -7.18 5.24
CA ARG A 37 -5.60 -7.14 6.46
C ARG A 37 -5.46 -5.75 7.08
N PHE A 38 -5.90 -4.70 6.39
CA PHE A 38 -5.67 -3.32 6.84
C PHE A 38 -6.54 -3.00 8.06
N ASP A 39 -5.93 -3.02 9.23
CA ASP A 39 -6.52 -2.54 10.48
C ASP A 39 -5.77 -1.27 10.93
N PRO A 40 -6.29 -0.07 10.63
CA PRO A 40 -5.60 1.17 10.94
C PRO A 40 -5.53 1.38 12.45
N LYS A 41 -4.36 1.79 12.94
CA LYS A 41 -4.13 2.15 14.34
C LYS A 41 -4.27 3.67 14.54
N PRO A 42 -4.62 4.12 15.76
CA PRO A 42 -4.71 5.55 16.09
C PRO A 42 -3.33 6.24 16.22
N GLU A 43 -2.26 5.52 15.89
CA GLU A 43 -0.90 6.04 15.82
C GLU A 43 -0.59 6.46 14.40
N PHE A 44 -0.21 7.72 14.22
CA PHE A 44 0.18 8.19 12.91
C PHE A 44 1.54 7.61 12.55
N VAL A 45 1.63 7.09 11.33
CA VAL A 45 2.87 6.59 10.76
C VAL A 45 3.19 7.49 9.59
N GLU A 46 4.35 8.12 9.66
CA GLU A 46 4.84 8.96 8.58
C GLU A 46 4.99 8.15 7.30
N LYS A 47 4.80 8.86 6.18
CA LYS A 47 4.92 8.28 4.86
C LYS A 47 6.38 7.81 4.67
N PRO A 48 6.65 6.49 4.60
CA PRO A 48 8.02 5.98 4.59
C PRO A 48 8.80 6.52 3.39
N GLU A 49 10.00 7.03 3.61
CA GLU A 49 10.87 7.47 2.53
C GLU A 49 11.34 6.22 1.76
N ALA A 50 10.94 6.12 0.49
CA ALA A 50 11.25 4.99 -0.36
C ALA A 50 11.28 5.47 -1.81
N ASP A 51 12.16 4.87 -2.61
CA ASP A 51 12.20 5.09 -4.05
C ASP A 51 11.03 4.34 -4.72
N ARG A 52 10.08 5.09 -5.26
CA ARG A 52 8.78 4.56 -5.72
C ARG A 52 8.56 4.92 -7.16
N ARG A 53 7.94 3.99 -7.88
CA ARG A 53 7.41 4.27 -9.21
C ARG A 53 6.30 5.32 -9.16
N PRO A 54 6.04 6.02 -10.28
CA PRO A 54 4.92 6.93 -10.38
C PRO A 54 3.60 6.27 -9.98
N MET A 55 2.72 7.03 -9.33
CA MET A 55 1.46 6.52 -8.77
C MET A 55 0.54 5.82 -9.79
N ARG A 56 0.69 6.13 -11.08
CA ARG A 56 -0.04 5.49 -12.19
C ARG A 56 0.20 3.98 -12.27
N GLU A 57 1.33 3.51 -11.74
CA GLU A 57 1.74 2.11 -11.67
C GLU A 57 1.49 1.51 -10.28
N GLY A 58 0.81 2.25 -9.41
CA GLY A 58 0.45 1.82 -8.06
C GLY A 58 -0.95 1.21 -7.95
N TYR A 59 -1.30 0.85 -6.73
CA TYR A 59 -2.63 0.36 -6.36
C TYR A 59 -3.51 1.48 -5.80
N LYS A 60 -4.77 1.53 -6.23
CA LYS A 60 -5.79 2.46 -5.72
C LYS A 60 -7.07 1.70 -5.39
N SER A 61 -7.58 1.89 -4.17
CA SER A 61 -8.84 1.30 -3.70
C SER A 61 -9.49 2.17 -2.63
N THR A 62 -10.77 1.93 -2.36
CA THR A 62 -11.56 2.61 -1.34
C THR A 62 -11.93 1.63 -0.24
N LYS A 63 -11.59 1.95 1.01
CA LYS A 63 -12.02 1.22 2.22
C LYS A 63 -12.63 2.24 3.17
N ARG A 64 -13.72 1.88 3.85
CA ARG A 64 -14.27 2.68 4.94
C ARG A 64 -13.32 2.57 6.15
N VAL A 65 -12.96 3.70 6.73
CA VAL A 65 -12.14 3.80 7.93
C VAL A 65 -12.99 4.45 9.00
N ASP A 66 -12.81 4.03 10.24
CA ASP A 66 -13.51 4.61 11.39
C ASP A 66 -13.20 6.12 11.53
N THR A 67 -14.25 6.93 11.69
CA THR A 67 -14.12 8.39 11.76
C THR A 67 -13.46 8.85 13.05
N THR A 68 -13.72 8.19 14.19
CA THR A 68 -13.10 8.56 15.46
C THR A 68 -11.60 8.28 15.48
N LEU A 69 -11.16 7.26 14.74
CA LEU A 69 -9.74 6.99 14.52
C LEU A 69 -9.09 8.08 13.67
N LEU A 70 -9.73 8.50 12.59
CA LEU A 70 -9.23 9.57 11.71
C LEU A 70 -9.12 10.91 12.45
N GLU A 71 -10.07 11.22 13.33
CA GLU A 71 -10.03 12.42 14.17
C GLU A 71 -8.83 12.41 15.12
N LYS A 72 -8.58 11.30 15.82
CA LYS A 72 -7.40 11.15 16.69
C LYS A 72 -6.08 11.32 15.94
N LEU A 73 -6.00 10.84 14.70
CA LEU A 73 -4.82 11.02 13.85
C LEU A 73 -4.64 12.49 13.46
N ARG A 74 -5.74 13.16 13.07
CA ARG A 74 -5.73 14.58 12.69
C ARG A 74 -5.37 15.50 13.83
N ASP A 75 -5.94 15.31 15.01
CA ASP A 75 -5.69 16.19 16.15
C ASP A 75 -4.21 16.22 16.54
N LYS A 76 -3.47 15.14 16.28
CA LYS A 76 -2.01 15.06 16.52
C LYS A 76 -1.17 15.58 15.35
N HIS A 77 -1.51 15.24 14.12
CA HIS A 77 -0.63 15.45 12.96
C HIS A 77 -1.12 16.46 11.92
N ASP A 78 -2.40 16.78 11.91
CA ASP A 78 -2.99 17.75 11.00
C ASP A 78 -4.03 18.62 11.72
N PRO A 79 -3.60 19.50 12.65
CA PRO A 79 -4.51 20.38 13.39
C PRO A 79 -5.31 21.31 12.47
N LEU A 80 -4.74 21.63 11.31
CA LEU A 80 -5.33 22.49 10.28
C LEU A 80 -6.24 21.73 9.31
N ARG A 81 -6.32 20.39 9.42
CA ARG A 81 -7.18 19.50 8.63
C ARG A 81 -7.05 19.68 7.12
N VAL A 82 -5.85 19.99 6.65
CA VAL A 82 -5.54 20.23 5.23
C VAL A 82 -5.42 18.91 4.46
N SER A 83 -5.08 17.83 5.16
CA SER A 83 -4.80 16.52 4.58
C SER A 83 -6.07 15.65 4.47
N SER A 84 -6.19 14.96 3.33
CA SER A 84 -7.25 13.98 3.11
C SER A 84 -7.18 12.80 4.09
N ASP A 85 -8.32 12.13 4.33
CA ASP A 85 -8.38 10.90 5.16
C ASP A 85 -7.36 9.85 4.70
N ALA A 86 -7.21 9.69 3.38
CA ALA A 86 -6.28 8.75 2.80
C ALA A 86 -4.81 9.07 3.14
N ALA A 87 -4.46 10.35 3.35
CA ALA A 87 -3.12 10.76 3.73
C ALA A 87 -2.79 10.37 5.18
N MET A 88 -3.78 10.42 6.09
CA MET A 88 -3.60 10.07 7.51
C MET A 88 -3.23 8.61 7.71
N VAL A 89 -3.80 7.73 6.88
CA VAL A 89 -3.58 6.28 6.96
C VAL A 89 -2.56 5.77 5.94
N ARG A 90 -2.00 6.65 5.11
CA ARG A 90 -1.14 6.27 3.99
C ARG A 90 0.14 5.59 4.44
N GLY A 91 0.82 6.11 5.46
CA GLY A 91 2.07 5.52 5.94
C GLY A 91 1.88 4.09 6.43
N GLN A 92 0.82 3.85 7.21
CA GLN A 92 0.44 2.50 7.66
C GLN A 92 0.11 1.58 6.49
N PHE A 93 -0.67 2.07 5.52
CA PHE A 93 -1.10 1.26 4.39
C PHE A 93 0.01 0.95 3.39
N GLU A 94 0.90 1.90 3.09
CA GLU A 94 2.01 1.67 2.16
C GLU A 94 2.95 0.59 2.71
N ILE A 95 3.26 0.60 4.01
CA ILE A 95 4.08 -0.43 4.65
C ILE A 95 3.41 -1.80 4.54
N LEU A 96 2.12 -1.90 4.89
CA LEU A 96 1.37 -3.15 4.79
C LEU A 96 1.28 -3.65 3.35
N PHE A 97 1.02 -2.74 2.40
CA PHE A 97 0.95 -3.06 0.98
C PHE A 97 2.27 -3.63 0.47
N TRP A 98 3.40 -3.03 0.85
CA TRP A 98 4.71 -3.55 0.46
C TRP A 98 4.98 -4.93 1.04
N SER A 99 4.66 -5.17 2.31
CA SER A 99 4.77 -6.51 2.92
C SER A 99 3.92 -7.53 2.16
N CYS A 100 2.66 -7.19 1.88
CA CYS A 100 1.76 -8.07 1.13
C CYS A 100 2.25 -8.31 -0.30
N LEU A 101 2.88 -7.32 -0.95
CA LEU A 101 3.42 -7.47 -2.29
C LEU A 101 4.64 -8.39 -2.31
N ASP A 102 5.57 -8.24 -1.37
CA ASP A 102 6.71 -9.14 -1.24
C ASP A 102 6.23 -10.59 -0.96
N GLU A 103 5.28 -10.79 -0.05
CA GLU A 103 4.67 -12.11 0.22
C GLU A 103 4.05 -12.75 -1.04
N VAL A 104 3.28 -11.97 -1.81
CA VAL A 104 2.66 -12.46 -3.05
C VAL A 104 3.72 -12.82 -4.09
N ILE A 105 4.76 -11.99 -4.23
CA ILE A 105 5.86 -12.24 -5.17
C ILE A 105 6.61 -13.52 -4.79
N GLU A 106 6.90 -13.73 -3.51
CA GLU A 106 7.55 -14.96 -3.01
C GLU A 106 6.67 -16.20 -3.23
N GLU A 107 5.36 -16.09 -2.96
CA GLU A 107 4.40 -17.17 -3.20
C GLU A 107 4.34 -17.56 -4.68
N LEU A 108 4.31 -16.58 -5.58
CA LEU A 108 4.27 -16.82 -7.02
C LEU A 108 5.59 -17.40 -7.54
N ASN A 109 6.74 -16.89 -7.09
CA ASN A 109 8.05 -17.44 -7.46
C ASN A 109 8.28 -18.86 -6.94
N SER A 110 7.63 -19.25 -5.84
CA SER A 110 7.72 -20.63 -5.34
C SER A 110 6.85 -21.61 -6.13
N LYS A 111 5.83 -21.10 -6.85
CA LYS A 111 4.87 -21.91 -7.63
C LYS A 111 5.20 -21.99 -9.12
N TYR A 112 5.90 -20.99 -9.66
CA TYR A 112 6.23 -20.82 -11.08
C TYR A 112 7.71 -20.49 -11.27
#